data_AF-A0A0C3ED68-F1
#
_entry.id   AF-A0A0C3ED68-F1
#
_cell.length_a   1.000
_cell.length_b   1.000
_cell.length_c   1.000
_cell.angle_alpha   90.00
_cell.angle_beta   90.00
_cell.angle_gamma   90.00
#
_symmetry.space_group_name_H-M   'P 1'
#
loop_
_entity.id
_entity.type
_entity.pdbx_description
1 polymer ?
#
loop_
_entity_poly.entity_id
_entity_poly.type
_entity_poly.pdbx_seq_one_letter_code
_entity_poly.pdbx_strand_id
1 'polypeptide(L)'
;MNVEKVHQILKHWGTTPSQIELILPQTIESEIQQREQCIIAINDCLQLLYRESSEQKHFMNRASKSVFFNGRKPLSVIASGRLDDLAQAHQIIRSMACI
;
A
#
# COMPACT_ATOMS: atom_id res chain seq x y z
N MET A 1 8.30 13.44 -11.06
CA MET A 1 8.52 12.01 -10.79
C MET A 1 8.18 11.74 -9.34
N ASN A 2 7.16 10.92 -9.08
CA ASN A 2 6.73 10.56 -7.72
C ASN A 2 7.45 9.33 -7.17
N VAL A 3 8.23 8.63 -8.01
CA VAL A 3 8.97 7.40 -7.71
C VAL A 3 9.73 7.45 -6.39
N GLU A 4 10.48 8.52 -6.11
CA GLU A 4 11.28 8.62 -4.88
C GLU A 4 10.39 8.70 -3.63
N LYS A 5 9.32 9.50 -3.68
CA LYS A 5 8.32 9.59 -2.61
C LYS A 5 7.67 8.22 -2.37
N VAL A 6 7.28 7.54 -3.44
CA VAL A 6 6.65 6.22 -3.36
C VAL A 6 7.61 5.19 -2.76
N HIS A 7 8.89 5.20 -3.14
CA HIS A 7 9.90 4.34 -2.52
C HIS A 7 10.05 4.60 -1.01
N GLN A 8 10.01 5.85 -0.58
CA GLN A 8 10.05 6.19 0.85
C GLN A 8 8.82 5.68 1.60
N ILE A 9 7.63 5.82 1.02
CA ILE A 9 6.37 5.27 1.58
C ILE A 9 6.47 3.76 1.75
N LEU A 10 6.89 3.05 0.70
CA LEU A 10 7.02 1.59 0.74
C LEU A 10 8.02 1.13 1.82
N LYS A 11 9.20 1.79 1.88
CA LYS A 11 10.18 1.55 2.96
C LYS A 11 9.60 1.80 4.34
N HIS A 12 8.79 2.85 4.50
CA HIS A 12 8.14 3.19 5.75
C HIS A 12 7.16 2.09 6.20
N TRP A 13 6.39 1.53 5.26
CA TRP A 13 5.53 0.38 5.51
C TRP A 13 6.30 -0.91 5.84
N GLY A 14 7.62 -0.93 5.61
CA GLY A 14 8.48 -2.06 5.91
C GLY A 14 8.62 -3.07 4.77
N THR A 15 8.40 -2.67 3.51
CA THR A 15 8.69 -3.53 2.37
C THR A 15 10.19 -3.83 2.24
N THR A 16 10.51 -5.05 1.85
CA THR A 16 11.86 -5.43 1.39
C THR A 16 12.13 -4.91 -0.03
N PRO A 17 13.40 -4.78 -0.47
CA PRO A 17 13.73 -4.35 -1.82
C PRO A 17 13.03 -5.19 -2.91
N SER A 18 13.00 -6.52 -2.75
CA SER A 18 12.33 -7.41 -3.71
C SER A 18 10.82 -7.19 -3.77
N GLN A 19 10.17 -6.79 -2.66
CA GLN A 19 8.75 -6.43 -2.68
C GLN A 19 8.51 -5.10 -3.39
N ILE A 20 9.43 -4.14 -3.25
CA ILE A 20 9.32 -2.85 -3.96
C ILE A 20 9.35 -3.08 -5.47
N GLU A 21 10.24 -3.94 -5.97
CA GLU A 21 10.30 -4.29 -7.40
C GLU A 21 9.03 -4.97 -7.92
N LEU A 22 8.37 -5.80 -7.09
CA LEU A 22 7.09 -6.42 -7.43
C LEU A 22 5.94 -5.40 -7.44
N ILE A 23 5.93 -4.47 -6.48
CA ILE A 23 4.87 -3.46 -6.34
C ILE A 23 4.98 -2.41 -7.44
N LEU A 24 6.21 -2.04 -7.81
CA LEU A 24 6.53 -0.94 -8.72
C LEU A 24 7.45 -1.43 -9.85
N PRO A 25 6.98 -2.37 -10.69
CA PRO A 25 7.78 -2.92 -11.77
C PRO A 25 8.05 -1.84 -12.81
N GLN A 26 9.32 -1.66 -13.19
CA GLN A 26 9.72 -0.67 -14.20
C GLN A 26 9.38 -1.09 -15.65
N THR A 27 8.81 -2.28 -15.83
CA THR A 27 8.59 -2.90 -17.15
C THR A 27 7.29 -2.48 -17.83
N ILE A 28 6.31 -1.91 -17.09
CA ILE A 28 4.99 -1.58 -17.63
C ILE A 28 4.68 -0.11 -17.37
N GLU A 29 5.18 0.75 -18.26
CA GLU A 29 5.11 2.22 -18.12
C GLU A 29 3.67 2.73 -17.90
N SER A 30 2.69 2.11 -18.59
CA SER A 30 1.26 2.44 -18.46
C SER A 30 0.68 2.20 -17.05
N GLU A 31 1.23 1.25 -16.30
CA GLU A 31 0.75 0.93 -14.95
C GLU A 31 1.49 1.68 -13.86
N ILE A 32 2.72 2.14 -14.12
CA ILE A 32 3.57 2.79 -13.11
C ILE A 32 2.83 3.97 -12.49
N GLN A 33 2.26 4.86 -13.31
CA GLN A 33 1.57 6.05 -12.81
C GLN A 33 0.36 5.69 -11.94
N GLN A 34 -0.40 4.67 -12.31
CA GLN A 34 -1.55 4.20 -11.53
C GLN A 34 -1.11 3.58 -10.20
N ARG A 35 -0.02 2.81 -10.20
CA ARG A 35 0.57 2.22 -8.99
C ARG A 35 1.07 3.30 -8.04
N GLU A 36 1.81 4.28 -8.56
CA GLU A 36 2.28 5.44 -7.77
C GLU A 36 1.11 6.17 -7.12
N GLN A 37 0.06 6.47 -7.88
CA GLN A 37 -1.14 7.15 -7.37
C GLN A 37 -1.83 6.33 -6.28
N CYS A 38 -1.99 5.02 -6.48
CA CYS A 38 -2.60 4.15 -5.46
C CYS A 38 -1.77 4.12 -4.17
N ILE A 39 -0.44 4.03 -4.26
CA ILE A 39 0.44 3.98 -3.08
C ILE A 39 0.38 5.29 -2.30
N ILE A 40 0.41 6.43 -3.01
CA ILE A 40 0.26 7.75 -2.38
C ILE A 40 -1.11 7.86 -1.70
N ALA A 41 -2.18 7.50 -2.40
CA ALA A 41 -3.53 7.59 -1.85
C ALA A 41 -3.74 6.69 -0.63
N ILE A 42 -3.18 5.46 -0.64
CA ILE A 42 -3.17 4.58 0.53
C ILE A 42 -2.44 5.26 1.69
N ASN A 43 -1.26 5.83 1.45
CA ASN A 43 -0.50 6.52 2.49
C ASN A 43 -1.28 7.69 3.09
N ASP A 44 -1.92 8.50 2.25
CA ASP A 44 -2.70 9.64 2.69
C ASP A 44 -3.91 9.17 3.54
N CYS A 45 -4.58 8.09 3.15
CA CYS A 45 -5.64 7.49 3.97
C CYS A 45 -5.11 6.95 5.31
N LEU A 46 -3.93 6.32 5.33
CA LEU A 46 -3.30 5.85 6.56
C LEU A 46 -2.93 7.01 7.50
N GLN A 47 -2.52 8.16 6.96
CA GLN A 47 -2.24 9.36 7.75
C GLN A 47 -3.50 9.99 8.35
N LEU A 48 -4.66 9.83 7.69
CA LEU A 48 -5.95 10.23 8.25
C LEU A 48 -6.41 9.28 9.37
N LEU A 49 -6.15 7.98 9.20
CA LEU A 49 -6.55 6.94 10.15
C LEU A 49 -5.66 6.88 11.40
N TYR A 50 -4.37 7.13 11.24
CA TYR A 50 -3.36 6.90 12.25
C TYR A 50 -2.42 8.10 12.35
N ARG A 51 -2.36 8.68 13.55
CA ARG A 51 -1.54 9.85 13.84
C ARG A 51 -0.05 9.50 13.87
N GLU A 52 0.29 8.33 14.41
CA GLU A 52 1.66 7.89 14.54
C GLU A 52 2.09 6.97 13.37
N SER A 53 3.28 7.23 12.84
CA SER A 53 3.93 6.39 11.82
C SER A 53 4.07 4.92 12.22
N SER A 54 4.27 4.66 13.51
CA SER A 54 4.38 3.30 14.05
C SER A 54 3.08 2.51 13.91
N GLU A 55 1.93 3.18 14.08
CA GLU A 55 0.60 2.59 13.93
C GLU A 55 0.29 2.28 12.46
N GLN A 56 0.67 3.17 11.54
CA GLN A 56 0.56 2.94 10.09
C GLN A 56 1.34 1.69 9.68
N LYS A 57 2.62 1.61 10.09
CA LYS A 57 3.46 0.43 9.85
C LYS A 57 2.88 -0.82 10.52
N HIS A 58 2.37 -0.70 11.74
CA HIS A 58 1.75 -1.82 12.45
C HIS A 58 0.53 -2.35 11.69
N PHE A 59 -0.36 -1.48 11.22
CA PHE A 59 -1.52 -1.85 10.41
C PHE A 59 -1.11 -2.59 9.14
N MET A 60 -0.15 -2.05 8.39
CA MET A 60 0.33 -2.67 7.15
C MET A 60 0.92 -4.07 7.38
N ASN A 61 1.56 -4.30 8.52
CA ASN A 61 2.26 -5.55 8.84
C ASN A 61 1.43 -6.55 9.65
N ARG A 62 0.25 -6.17 10.14
CA ARG A 62 -0.61 -7.03 10.94
C ARG A 62 -1.66 -7.69 10.07
N ALA A 63 -1.88 -8.97 10.31
CA ALA A 63 -2.99 -9.69 9.70
C ALA A 63 -4.29 -9.02 10.14
N SER A 64 -5.03 -8.48 9.17
CA SER A 64 -6.33 -7.89 9.48
C SER A 64 -7.35 -9.02 9.52
N LYS A 65 -7.98 -9.22 10.68
CA LYS A 65 -9.16 -10.11 10.79
C LYS A 65 -10.38 -9.53 10.09
N SER A 66 -10.27 -8.31 9.56
CA SER A 66 -11.29 -7.75 8.73
C SER A 66 -11.50 -8.61 7.49
N VAL A 67 -12.76 -8.83 7.14
CA VAL A 67 -13.20 -9.60 5.95
C VAL A 67 -12.55 -9.10 4.67
N PHE A 68 -12.09 -7.85 4.65
CA PHE A 68 -11.55 -7.20 3.46
C PHE A 68 -10.19 -7.75 3.00
N PHE A 69 -9.34 -8.25 3.91
CA PHE A 69 -8.03 -8.80 3.54
C PHE A 69 -7.95 -10.33 3.65
N ASN A 70 -9.08 -11.01 3.91
CA ASN A 70 -9.16 -12.46 4.10
C ASN A 70 -8.12 -12.99 5.11
N GLY A 71 -7.90 -12.28 6.22
CA GLY A 71 -6.91 -12.65 7.23
C GLY A 71 -5.46 -12.41 6.82
N ARG A 72 -5.19 -11.85 5.63
CA ARG A 72 -3.85 -11.47 5.19
C ARG A 72 -3.46 -10.08 5.71
N LYS A 73 -2.16 -9.81 5.69
CA LYS A 73 -1.60 -8.49 5.97
C LYS A 73 -1.86 -7.58 4.76
N PRO A 74 -2.28 -6.32 4.93
CA PRO A 74 -2.41 -5.38 3.82
C PRO A 74 -1.16 -5.31 2.96
N LEU A 75 0.02 -5.27 3.59
CA LEU A 75 1.30 -5.25 2.89
C LEU A 75 1.55 -6.51 2.05
N SER A 76 1.13 -7.69 2.52
CA SER A 76 1.27 -8.93 1.75
C SER A 76 0.35 -8.97 0.53
N VAL A 77 -0.82 -8.34 0.59
CA VAL A 77 -1.72 -8.22 -0.56
C VAL A 77 -1.14 -7.26 -1.59
N ILE A 78 -0.65 -6.10 -1.16
CA ILE A 78 0.01 -5.14 -2.04
C ILE A 78 1.29 -5.72 -2.66
N ALA A 79 2.08 -6.44 -1.87
CA ALA A 79 3.33 -7.06 -2.31
C ALA A 79 3.13 -8.27 -3.25
N SER A 80 1.90 -8.65 -3.60
CA SER A 80 1.64 -9.64 -4.66
C SER A 80 2.08 -9.13 -6.04
N GLY A 81 2.21 -7.80 -6.19
CA GLY A 81 2.55 -7.14 -7.44
C GLY A 81 1.38 -7.01 -8.43
N ARG A 82 0.20 -7.58 -8.14
CA ARG A 82 -0.99 -7.46 -8.98
C ARG A 82 -1.63 -6.09 -8.82
N LEU A 83 -1.92 -5.41 -9.93
CA LEU A 83 -2.53 -4.09 -9.91
C LEU A 83 -3.92 -4.11 -9.24
N ASP A 84 -4.72 -5.15 -9.50
CA ASP A 84 -6.03 -5.33 -8.89
C ASP A 84 -5.96 -5.44 -7.36
N ASP A 85 -4.95 -6.14 -6.83
CA ASP A 85 -4.75 -6.25 -5.37
C ASP A 85 -4.38 -4.91 -4.76
N LEU A 86 -3.54 -4.11 -5.44
CA LEU A 86 -3.19 -2.76 -5.01
C LEU A 86 -4.40 -1.82 -5.04
N ALA A 87 -5.19 -1.86 -6.12
CA ALA A 87 -6.41 -1.08 -6.25
C ALA A 87 -7.45 -1.48 -5.20
N GLN A 88 -7.61 -2.78 -4.94
CA GLN A 88 -8.50 -3.30 -3.91
C GLN A 88 -8.05 -2.85 -2.51
N ALA A 89 -6.75 -2.95 -2.20
CA ALA A 89 -6.20 -2.47 -0.92
C ALA A 89 -6.47 -0.97 -0.74
N HIS A 90 -6.29 -0.16 -1.78
CA HIS A 90 -6.65 1.26 -1.76
C HIS A 90 -8.14 1.47 -1.46
N GLN A 91 -9.04 0.78 -2.15
CA GLN A 91 -10.49 0.90 -1.91
C GLN A 91 -10.86 0.56 -0.46
N ILE A 92 -10.30 -0.51 0.08
CA ILE A 92 -10.55 -0.95 1.46
C ILE A 92 -10.07 0.11 2.45
N ILE A 93 -8.82 0.55 2.33
CA ILE A 93 -8.23 1.51 3.29
C ILE A 93 -8.95 2.86 3.19
N ARG A 94 -9.31 3.29 1.98
CA ARG A 94 -10.14 4.49 1.77
C ARG A 94 -11.50 4.37 2.45
N SER A 95 -12.17 3.22 2.35
CA SER A 95 -13.45 2.98 3.03
C SER A 95 -13.35 3.03 4.56
N MET A 96 -12.17 2.75 5.12
CA MET A 96 -11.93 2.90 6.56
C MET A 96 -11.72 4.37 6.94
N ALA A 97 -11.10 5.18 6.08
CA ALA A 97 -10.81 6.59 6.34
C ALA A 97 -12.04 7.51 6.19
N CYS A 98 -12.98 7.15 5.32
CA CYS A 98 -14.25 7.86 5.17
C CYS A 98 -15.30 7.31 6.14
N ILE A 99 -15.30 7.80 7.38
CA ILE A 99 -16.36 7.56 8.39
C ILE A 99 -17.02 8.90 8.72
#